data_AF-A0A1C7D872-F1
#
_entry.id   AF-A0A1C7D872-F1
#
_cell.length_a   1.000
_cell.length_b   1.000
_cell.length_c   1.000
_cell.angle_alpha   90.00
_cell.angle_beta   90.00
_cell.angle_gamma   90.00
#
_symmetry.space_group_name_H-M   'P 1'
#
loop_
_entity.id
_entity.type
_entity.pdbx_description
1 polymer ?
#
loop_
_entity_poly.entity_id
_entity_poly.type
_entity_poly.pdbx_seq_one_letter_code
_entity_poly.pdbx_strand_id
1 'polypeptide(L)'
;MEQINEFQYIFELFTLLISLAVAEMLLGFSRILKLRARRKAGVDPAARKVKVGWLVPLLGLLVLVDLGTFWNIVWITRDVLDMQMATVFGVLILIGGYYLVATLVFPDEPELWPDFDAYYWLQKRFVVWGMFAINVAAQVAIALLGATPSAEEQGAILAQHPWFLLAGIFIFLSMPAFVWLALSKGRRTNIALMLFIIFVQFFYALTAWGIEGLF
;
A
#
# COMPACT_ATOMS: atom_id res chain seq x y z
N MET A 1 -12.45 19.91 -27.53
CA MET A 1 -11.73 20.51 -26.39
C MET A 1 -12.44 20.29 -25.04
N GLU A 2 -13.53 19.51 -24.97
CA GLU A 2 -14.33 19.31 -23.75
C GLU A 2 -13.93 18.04 -22.96
N GLN A 3 -13.46 16.99 -23.63
CA GLN A 3 -13.01 15.72 -23.01
C GLN A 3 -11.82 15.84 -22.03
N ILE A 4 -10.92 16.80 -22.25
CA ILE A 4 -9.75 17.02 -21.37
C ILE A 4 -10.21 17.45 -19.97
N ASN A 5 -11.34 18.16 -19.88
CA ASN A 5 -11.85 18.72 -18.63
C ASN A 5 -12.51 17.63 -17.75
N GLU A 6 -13.27 16.73 -18.35
CA GLU A 6 -13.97 15.64 -17.62
C GLU A 6 -13.00 14.61 -17.04
N PHE A 7 -11.94 14.24 -17.79
CA PHE A 7 -10.90 13.36 -17.29
C PHE A 7 -10.20 13.95 -16.06
N GLN A 8 -9.82 15.23 -16.17
CA GLN A 8 -9.06 15.92 -15.14
C GLN A 8 -9.84 16.04 -13.83
N TYR A 9 -11.14 16.37 -13.87
CA TYR A 9 -11.95 16.47 -12.64
C TYR A 9 -12.08 15.14 -11.88
N ILE A 10 -12.30 14.03 -12.59
CA ILE A 10 -12.43 12.72 -11.94
C ILE A 10 -11.08 12.22 -11.43
N PHE A 11 -10.00 12.44 -12.19
CA PHE A 11 -8.65 12.13 -11.75
C PHE A 11 -8.25 12.94 -10.51
N GLU A 12 -8.60 14.23 -10.46
CA GLU A 12 -8.41 15.08 -9.28
C GLU A 12 -9.19 14.55 -8.07
N LEU A 13 -10.45 14.13 -8.26
CA LEU A 13 -11.25 13.51 -7.21
C LEU A 13 -10.60 12.20 -6.68
N PHE A 14 -10.11 11.34 -7.58
CA PHE A 14 -9.42 10.12 -7.21
C PHE A 14 -8.10 10.38 -6.47
N THR A 15 -7.35 11.40 -6.91
CA THR A 15 -6.15 11.86 -6.23
C THR A 15 -6.44 12.32 -4.80
N LEU A 16 -7.54 13.06 -4.60
CA LEU A 16 -7.97 13.49 -3.26
C LEU A 16 -8.33 12.29 -2.37
N LEU A 17 -9.04 11.29 -2.90
CA LEU A 17 -9.41 10.09 -2.14
C LEU A 17 -8.20 9.25 -1.75
N ILE A 18 -7.21 9.07 -2.63
CA ILE A 18 -5.95 8.40 -2.29
C ILE A 18 -5.20 9.20 -1.22
N SER A 19 -5.13 10.53 -1.39
CA SER A 19 -4.48 11.42 -0.41
C SER A 19 -5.16 11.35 0.96
N LEU A 20 -6.48 11.14 1.00
CA LEU A 20 -7.22 10.92 2.24
C LEU A 20 -6.84 9.59 2.91
N ALA A 21 -6.66 8.51 2.14
CA ALA A 21 -6.15 7.24 2.68
C ALA A 21 -4.75 7.40 3.27
N VAL A 22 -3.87 8.16 2.60
CA VAL A 22 -2.54 8.51 3.14
C VAL A 22 -2.67 9.33 4.43
N ALA A 23 -3.56 10.32 4.47
CA ALA A 23 -3.81 11.13 5.66
C ALA A 23 -4.30 10.29 6.85
N GLU A 24 -5.19 9.32 6.62
CA GLU A 24 -5.68 8.40 7.64
C GLU A 24 -4.53 7.56 8.22
N MET A 25 -3.65 7.04 7.36
CA MET A 25 -2.45 6.33 7.80
C MET A 25 -1.54 7.18 8.68
N LEU A 26 -1.25 8.42 8.26
CA LEU A 26 -0.44 9.36 9.01
C LEU A 26 -1.10 9.75 10.35
N LEU A 27 -2.42 9.90 10.37
CA LEU A 27 -3.19 10.17 11.58
C LEU A 27 -3.07 9.01 12.56
N GLY A 28 -3.18 7.76 12.10
CA GLY A 28 -2.97 6.56 12.90
C GLY A 28 -1.58 6.51 13.54
N PHE A 29 -0.52 6.80 12.77
CA PHE A 29 0.84 6.93 13.30
C PHE A 29 0.95 8.05 14.36
N SER A 30 0.34 9.21 14.11
CA SER A 30 0.29 10.32 15.05
C SER A 30 -0.37 9.92 16.38
N ARG A 31 -1.50 9.18 16.31
CA ARG A 31 -2.19 8.63 17.50
C ARG A 31 -1.26 7.71 18.30
N ILE A 32 -0.50 6.83 17.64
CA ILE A 32 0.49 5.96 18.31
C ILE A 32 1.60 6.76 18.99
N LEU A 33 2.18 7.75 18.31
CA LEU A 33 3.25 8.57 18.86
C LEU A 33 2.77 9.37 20.09
N LYS A 34 1.59 9.98 19.99
CA LYS A 34 0.94 10.68 21.12
C LYS A 34 0.65 9.74 22.29
N LEU A 35 0.22 8.50 22.03
CA LEU A 35 0.01 7.50 23.07
C LEU A 35 1.31 7.12 23.78
N ARG A 36 2.40 6.89 23.02
CA ARG A 36 3.73 6.61 23.59
C ARG A 36 4.25 7.78 24.43
N ALA A 37 4.05 9.02 23.97
CA ALA A 37 4.45 10.22 24.70
C ALA A 37 3.69 10.37 26.02
N ARG A 38 2.35 10.22 26.00
CA ARG A 38 1.50 10.24 27.21
C ARG A 38 1.90 9.19 28.23
N ARG A 39 2.18 7.96 27.77
CA ARG A 39 2.70 6.88 28.63
C ARG A 39 4.03 7.25 29.28
N LYS A 40 4.98 7.79 28.51
CA LYS A 40 6.32 8.17 29.01
C LYS A 40 6.23 9.30 30.04
N ALA A 41 5.35 10.27 29.83
CA ALA A 41 5.13 11.38 30.75
C ALA A 41 4.35 10.99 32.02
N GLY A 42 3.67 9.82 32.03
CA GLY A 42 2.90 9.35 33.18
C GLY A 42 1.64 10.17 33.48
N VAL A 43 1.24 11.05 32.56
CA VAL A 43 0.10 11.97 32.70
C VAL A 43 -1.26 11.28 32.56
N ASP A 44 -1.28 10.11 31.93
CA ASP A 44 -2.49 9.38 31.58
C ASP A 44 -2.41 7.93 32.10
N PRO A 45 -3.17 7.59 33.16
CA PRO A 45 -3.21 6.24 33.72
C PRO A 45 -3.71 5.18 32.72
N ALA A 46 -4.60 5.55 31.79
CA ALA A 46 -5.11 4.64 30.76
C ALA A 46 -4.03 4.32 29.73
N ALA A 47 -3.27 5.33 29.28
CA ALA A 47 -2.15 5.16 28.34
C ALA A 47 -1.03 4.23 28.87
N ARG A 48 -0.90 4.09 30.19
CA ARG A 48 0.09 3.20 30.84
C ARG A 48 -0.24 1.73 30.69
N LYS A 49 -1.52 1.37 30.57
CA LYS A 49 -1.98 -0.02 30.43
C LYS A 49 -1.78 -0.55 29.01
N VAL A 50 -1.97 0.31 28.01
CA VAL A 50 -1.83 -0.07 26.61
C VAL A 50 -0.36 -0.37 26.31
N LYS A 51 -0.04 -1.46 25.60
CA LYS A 51 1.33 -1.74 25.12
C LYS A 51 1.36 -1.64 23.60
N VAL A 52 2.25 -0.79 23.08
CA VAL A 52 2.42 -0.61 21.63
C VAL A 52 3.53 -1.54 21.16
N GLY A 53 3.17 -2.69 20.61
CA GLY A 53 4.10 -3.57 19.89
C GLY A 53 4.53 -2.98 18.56
N TRP A 54 5.43 -3.68 17.86
CA TRP A 54 5.91 -3.28 16.53
C TRP A 54 5.06 -3.81 15.38
N LEU A 55 4.16 -4.76 15.62
CA LEU A 55 3.36 -5.40 14.56
C LEU A 55 2.42 -4.41 13.86
N VAL A 56 1.64 -3.62 14.62
CA VAL A 56 0.73 -2.62 14.06
C VAL A 56 1.48 -1.47 13.37
N PRO A 57 2.50 -0.82 13.98
CA PRO A 57 3.27 0.21 13.27
C PRO A 57 3.92 -0.30 11.98
N LEU A 58 4.42 -1.54 11.97
CA LEU A 58 5.06 -2.12 10.80
C LEU A 58 4.03 -2.48 9.71
N LEU A 59 2.84 -2.96 10.10
CA LEU A 59 1.73 -3.14 9.18
C LEU A 59 1.28 -1.81 8.57
N GLY A 60 1.21 -0.75 9.38
CA GLY A 60 0.89 0.57 8.87
C GLY A 60 1.95 1.13 7.95
N LEU A 61 3.23 0.82 8.20
CA LEU A 61 4.30 1.23 7.30
C LEU A 61 4.19 0.47 5.98
N LEU A 62 3.92 -0.83 6.04
CA LEU A 62 3.66 -1.65 4.85
C LEU A 62 2.52 -1.08 4.01
N VAL A 63 1.36 -0.80 4.61
CA VAL A 63 0.21 -0.20 3.90
C VAL A 63 0.55 1.16 3.29
N LEU A 64 1.33 1.99 4.00
CA LEU A 64 1.73 3.30 3.50
C LEU A 64 2.67 3.21 2.30
N VAL A 65 3.63 2.28 2.30
CA VAL A 65 4.54 2.05 1.17
C VAL A 65 3.80 1.43 -0.02
N ASP A 66 2.86 0.53 0.26
CA ASP A 66 2.00 -0.10 -0.74
C ASP A 66 1.12 0.94 -1.45
N LEU A 67 0.51 1.86 -0.69
CA LEU A 67 -0.22 3.02 -1.21
C LEU A 67 0.64 3.90 -2.11
N GLY A 68 1.89 4.18 -1.72
CA GLY A 68 2.82 4.97 -2.53
C GLY A 68 3.18 4.26 -3.86
N THR A 69 3.33 2.94 -3.82
CA THR A 69 3.59 2.13 -5.01
C THR A 69 2.37 2.10 -5.94
N PHE A 70 1.17 1.95 -5.38
CA PHE A 70 -0.08 2.01 -6.12
C PHE A 70 -0.31 3.39 -6.77
N TRP A 71 0.04 4.47 -6.07
CA TRP A 71 -0.02 5.82 -6.65
C TRP A 71 0.84 5.93 -7.91
N ASN A 72 2.05 5.35 -7.91
CA ASN A 72 2.89 5.31 -9.11
C ASN A 72 2.22 4.54 -10.26
N ILE A 73 1.58 3.40 -9.97
CA ILE A 73 0.84 2.62 -10.97
C ILE A 73 -0.26 3.47 -11.63
N VAL A 74 -1.06 4.18 -10.82
CA VAL A 74 -2.12 5.07 -11.35
C VAL A 74 -1.51 6.16 -12.22
N TRP A 75 -0.38 6.73 -11.80
CA TRP A 75 0.29 7.79 -12.55
C TRP A 75 0.80 7.33 -13.91
N ILE A 76 1.50 6.20 -13.99
CA ILE A 76 2.07 5.70 -15.26
C ILE A 76 1.00 5.17 -16.22
N THR A 77 -0.14 4.73 -15.70
CA THR A 77 -1.25 4.20 -16.52
C THR A 77 -2.25 5.28 -16.95
N ARG A 78 -2.10 6.52 -16.49
CA ARG A 78 -3.09 7.60 -16.72
C ARG A 78 -3.40 7.84 -18.20
N ASP A 79 -2.41 7.67 -19.09
CA ASP A 79 -2.54 8.00 -20.51
C ASP A 79 -3.32 6.93 -21.30
N VAL A 80 -3.51 5.74 -20.71
CA VAL A 80 -4.28 4.62 -21.31
C VAL A 80 -5.62 4.38 -20.61
N LEU A 81 -5.93 5.14 -19.55
CA LEU A 81 -7.19 5.05 -18.84
C LEU A 81 -8.27 5.86 -19.58
N ASP A 82 -9.03 5.19 -20.45
CA ASP A 82 -10.23 5.78 -21.04
C ASP A 82 -11.29 6.07 -19.97
N MET A 83 -11.84 7.28 -19.97
CA MET A 83 -12.87 7.70 -19.00
C MET A 83 -14.25 7.16 -19.36
N GLN A 84 -14.37 5.83 -19.31
CA GLN A 84 -15.64 5.12 -19.40
C GLN A 84 -16.17 4.85 -17.99
N MET A 85 -17.49 4.67 -17.87
CA MET A 85 -18.15 4.40 -16.59
C MET A 85 -17.52 3.20 -15.86
N ALA A 86 -17.07 2.17 -16.60
CA ALA A 86 -16.36 1.02 -16.05
C ALA A 86 -15.03 1.40 -15.37
N THR A 87 -14.22 2.28 -15.99
CA THR A 87 -12.95 2.77 -15.44
C THR A 87 -13.19 3.56 -14.16
N VAL A 88 -14.20 4.43 -14.15
CA VAL A 88 -14.58 5.23 -12.97
C VAL A 88 -14.93 4.31 -11.79
N PHE A 89 -15.79 3.31 -12.00
CA PHE A 89 -16.14 2.37 -10.94
C PHE A 89 -14.96 1.50 -10.51
N GLY A 90 -14.13 1.05 -11.46
CA GLY A 90 -12.94 0.26 -11.16
C GLY A 90 -11.97 1.01 -10.25
N VAL A 91 -11.61 2.24 -10.62
CA VAL A 91 -10.71 3.09 -9.83
C VAL A 91 -11.33 3.44 -8.47
N LEU A 92 -12.63 3.73 -8.42
CA LEU A 92 -13.34 3.99 -7.15
C LEU A 92 -13.29 2.78 -6.21
N ILE A 93 -13.48 1.56 -6.74
CA ILE A 93 -13.38 0.32 -5.95
C ILE A 93 -11.96 0.13 -5.41
N LEU A 94 -10.93 0.36 -6.24
CA LEU A 94 -9.53 0.21 -5.82
C LEU A 94 -9.15 1.23 -4.73
N ILE A 95 -9.45 2.50 -4.94
CA ILE A 95 -9.11 3.59 -4.00
C ILE A 95 -9.96 3.50 -2.73
N GLY A 96 -11.27 3.27 -2.87
CA GLY A 96 -12.16 3.06 -1.74
C GLY A 96 -11.77 1.83 -0.92
N GLY A 97 -11.34 0.76 -1.61
CA GLY A 97 -10.76 -0.42 -0.98
C GLY A 97 -9.52 -0.09 -0.15
N TYR A 98 -8.59 0.71 -0.68
CA TYR A 98 -7.42 1.17 0.06
C TYR A 98 -7.78 2.03 1.27
N TYR A 99 -8.77 2.92 1.14
CA TYR A 99 -9.25 3.72 2.27
C TYR A 99 -9.82 2.81 3.38
N LEU A 100 -10.60 1.79 3.03
CA LEU A 100 -11.09 0.80 3.99
C LEU A 100 -9.95 -0.02 4.63
N VAL A 101 -8.93 -0.38 3.85
CA VAL A 101 -7.73 -1.04 4.39
C VAL A 101 -7.02 -0.14 5.39
N ALA A 102 -6.86 1.15 5.08
CA ALA A 102 -6.17 2.11 5.93
C ALA A 102 -6.86 2.31 7.29
N THR A 103 -8.20 2.42 7.31
CA THR A 103 -8.98 2.57 8.56
C THR A 103 -8.92 1.33 9.46
N LEU A 104 -8.64 0.15 8.91
CA LEU A 104 -8.54 -1.11 9.67
C LEU A 104 -7.15 -1.37 10.28
N VAL A 105 -6.13 -0.56 9.94
CA VAL A 105 -4.75 -0.80 10.41
C VAL A 105 -4.60 -0.49 11.88
N PHE A 106 -5.14 0.64 12.32
CA PHE A 106 -4.93 1.18 13.65
C PHE A 106 -6.22 1.07 14.48
N PRO A 107 -6.13 0.67 15.75
CA PRO A 107 -7.31 0.66 16.61
C PRO A 107 -7.77 2.10 16.89
N ASP A 108 -9.06 2.39 16.66
CA ASP A 108 -9.67 3.68 16.99
C ASP A 108 -9.69 3.96 18.50
N GLU A 109 -9.95 2.92 19.29
CA GLU A 109 -10.01 2.96 20.75
C GLU A 109 -8.94 2.05 21.37
N PRO A 110 -7.65 2.46 21.40
CA PRO A 110 -6.56 1.62 21.88
C PRO A 110 -6.71 1.14 23.33
N GLU A 111 -7.50 1.84 24.13
CA GLU A 111 -7.74 1.54 25.54
C GLU A 111 -8.64 0.31 25.76
N LEU A 112 -9.46 -0.05 24.76
CA LEU A 112 -10.28 -1.27 24.79
C LEU A 112 -9.47 -2.54 24.51
N TRP A 113 -8.23 -2.41 24.06
CA TRP A 113 -7.39 -3.55 23.67
C TRP A 113 -6.34 -3.83 24.74
N PRO A 114 -6.10 -5.12 25.10
CA PRO A 114 -5.04 -5.47 26.03
C PRO A 114 -3.65 -4.99 25.57
N ASP A 115 -3.37 -5.14 24.28
CA ASP A 115 -2.22 -4.59 23.60
C ASP A 115 -2.47 -4.47 22.09
N PHE A 116 -1.56 -3.80 21.39
CA PHE A 116 -1.62 -3.64 19.94
C PHE A 116 -1.38 -4.97 19.18
N ASP A 117 -0.69 -5.94 19.78
CA ASP A 117 -0.42 -7.21 19.12
C ASP A 117 -1.72 -8.02 19.04
N ALA A 118 -2.59 -7.97 20.05
CA ALA A 118 -3.92 -8.61 20.04
C ALA A 118 -4.81 -8.06 18.92
N TYR A 119 -4.86 -6.74 18.75
CA TYR A 119 -5.58 -6.10 17.65
C TYR A 119 -5.03 -6.54 16.28
N TYR A 120 -3.70 -6.53 16.15
CA TYR A 120 -3.02 -6.97 14.92
C TYR A 120 -3.45 -8.37 14.50
N TRP A 121 -3.48 -9.34 15.42
CA TRP A 121 -3.83 -10.72 15.06
C TRP A 121 -5.27 -10.87 14.59
N LEU A 122 -6.18 -10.02 15.07
CA LEU A 122 -7.57 -10.00 14.62
C LEU A 122 -7.70 -9.38 13.22
N GLN A 123 -7.04 -8.24 12.99
CA GLN A 123 -7.28 -7.44 11.77
C GLN A 123 -6.33 -7.71 10.62
N LYS A 124 -5.11 -8.19 10.88
CA LYS A 124 -4.08 -8.39 9.85
C LYS A 124 -4.60 -9.10 8.61
N ARG A 125 -5.42 -10.14 8.77
CA ARG A 125 -5.92 -10.92 7.63
C ARG A 125 -6.72 -10.06 6.67
N PHE A 126 -7.60 -9.20 7.18
CA PHE A 126 -8.39 -8.30 6.34
C PHE A 126 -7.52 -7.26 5.65
N VAL A 127 -6.59 -6.64 6.39
CA VAL A 127 -5.67 -5.64 5.83
C VAL A 127 -4.78 -6.24 4.73
N VAL A 128 -4.16 -7.39 5.00
CA VAL A 128 -3.23 -8.05 4.07
C VAL A 128 -3.95 -8.63 2.85
N TRP A 129 -5.12 -9.25 3.02
CA TRP A 129 -5.91 -9.72 1.88
C TRP A 129 -6.48 -8.57 1.06
N GLY A 130 -6.87 -7.46 1.70
CA GLY A 130 -7.31 -6.25 1.02
C GLY A 130 -6.21 -5.68 0.12
N MET A 131 -5.01 -5.44 0.67
CA MET A 131 -3.84 -5.01 -0.11
C MET A 131 -3.55 -5.99 -1.26
N PHE A 132 -3.49 -7.29 -0.97
CA PHE A 132 -3.20 -8.30 -2.00
C PHE A 132 -4.23 -8.29 -3.13
N ALA A 133 -5.53 -8.23 -2.80
CA ALA A 133 -6.60 -8.19 -3.79
C ALA A 133 -6.52 -6.94 -4.66
N ILE A 134 -6.25 -5.77 -4.06
CA ILE A 134 -6.11 -4.51 -4.80
C ILE A 134 -4.89 -4.55 -5.72
N ASN A 135 -3.75 -5.05 -5.23
CA ASN A 135 -2.54 -5.22 -6.04
C ASN A 135 -2.78 -6.18 -7.22
N VAL A 136 -3.41 -7.34 -6.98
CA VAL A 136 -3.74 -8.28 -8.06
C VAL A 136 -4.70 -7.65 -9.06
N ALA A 137 -5.74 -6.95 -8.59
CA ALA A 137 -6.69 -6.28 -9.47
C ALA A 137 -6.04 -5.17 -10.32
N ALA A 138 -5.12 -4.40 -9.74
CA ALA A 138 -4.35 -3.39 -10.47
C ALA A 138 -3.48 -4.03 -11.57
N GLN A 139 -2.78 -5.12 -11.25
CA GLN A 139 -1.96 -5.85 -12.24
C GLN A 139 -2.81 -6.45 -13.36
N VAL A 140 -3.98 -7.00 -13.04
CA VAL A 140 -4.92 -7.50 -14.04
C VAL A 140 -5.44 -6.37 -14.92
N ALA A 141 -5.77 -5.20 -14.34
CA ALA A 141 -6.22 -4.03 -15.09
C ALA A 141 -5.13 -3.53 -16.06
N ILE A 142 -3.88 -3.39 -15.60
CA ILE A 142 -2.72 -3.04 -16.45
C ILE A 142 -2.61 -3.99 -17.65
N ALA A 143 -2.70 -5.30 -17.40
CA ALA A 143 -2.60 -6.31 -18.44
C ALA A 143 -3.75 -6.24 -19.45
N LEU A 144 -4.99 -6.05 -18.98
CA LEU A 144 -6.18 -5.94 -19.84
C LEU A 144 -6.20 -4.66 -20.68
N LEU A 145 -5.63 -3.57 -20.14
CA LEU A 145 -5.51 -2.30 -20.85
C LEU A 145 -4.34 -2.27 -21.84
N GLY A 146 -3.52 -3.32 -21.90
CA GLY A 146 -2.33 -3.36 -22.75
C GLY A 146 -1.24 -2.37 -22.31
N ALA A 147 -1.28 -1.93 -21.05
CA ALA A 147 -0.34 -0.96 -20.48
C ALA A 147 1.02 -1.58 -20.08
N THR A 148 1.32 -2.76 -20.62
CA THR A 148 2.58 -3.48 -20.38
C THR A 148 3.56 -3.16 -21.51
N PRO A 149 4.83 -2.85 -21.23
CA PRO A 149 5.83 -2.63 -22.27
C PRO A 149 5.96 -3.86 -23.18
N SER A 150 6.24 -3.65 -24.46
CA SER A 150 6.47 -4.73 -25.43
C SER A 150 7.72 -5.56 -25.08
N ALA A 151 7.82 -6.78 -25.61
CA ALA A 151 8.99 -7.65 -25.33
C ALA A 151 10.32 -7.01 -25.73
N GLU A 152 10.34 -6.21 -26.80
CA GLU A 152 11.52 -5.48 -27.27
C GLU A 152 11.89 -4.34 -26.30
N GLU A 153 10.91 -3.54 -25.87
CA GLU A 153 11.11 -2.47 -24.89
C GLU A 153 11.57 -3.03 -23.53
N GLN A 154 10.94 -4.12 -23.07
CA GLN A 154 11.37 -4.82 -21.86
C GLN A 154 12.82 -5.29 -21.99
N GLY A 155 13.20 -5.89 -23.13
CA GLY A 155 14.57 -6.32 -23.38
C GLY A 155 15.58 -5.17 -23.32
N ALA A 156 15.25 -4.02 -23.91
CA ALA A 156 16.09 -2.83 -23.88
C ALA A 156 16.25 -2.25 -22.47
N ILE A 157 15.15 -2.16 -21.69
CA ILE A 157 15.17 -1.70 -20.31
C ILE A 157 16.06 -2.63 -19.46
N LEU A 158 15.89 -3.94 -19.58
CA LEU A 158 16.63 -4.92 -18.77
C LEU A 158 18.13 -4.96 -19.13
N ALA A 159 18.49 -4.72 -20.39
CA ALA A 159 19.88 -4.63 -20.82
C ALA A 159 20.59 -3.40 -20.24
N GLN A 160 19.89 -2.27 -20.14
CA GLN A 160 20.44 -1.02 -19.59
C GLN A 160 20.38 -0.97 -18.05
N HIS A 161 19.38 -1.62 -17.45
CA HIS A 161 19.11 -1.63 -16.02
C HIS A 161 19.01 -3.06 -15.46
N PRO A 162 20.13 -3.79 -15.32
CA PRO A 162 20.12 -5.18 -14.85
C PRO A 162 19.54 -5.35 -13.44
N TRP A 163 19.65 -4.31 -12.59
CA TRP A 163 19.03 -4.30 -11.26
C TRP A 163 17.50 -4.30 -11.31
N PHE A 164 16.91 -3.76 -12.39
CA PHE A 164 15.46 -3.77 -12.58
C PHE A 164 14.91 -5.19 -12.82
N LEU A 165 15.70 -6.07 -13.45
CA LEU A 165 15.33 -7.50 -13.57
C LEU A 165 15.17 -8.15 -12.20
N LEU A 166 16.15 -7.92 -11.31
CA LEU A 166 16.12 -8.44 -9.95
C LEU A 166 14.95 -7.86 -9.15
N ALA A 167 14.66 -6.56 -9.33
CA ALA A 167 13.51 -5.92 -8.70
C ALA A 167 12.18 -6.54 -9.18
N GLY A 168 12.05 -6.81 -10.48
CA GLY A 168 10.89 -7.52 -11.05
C GLY A 168 10.70 -8.91 -10.43
N ILE A 169 11.77 -9.70 -10.32
CA ILE A 169 11.73 -11.02 -9.66
C ILE A 169 11.28 -10.89 -8.20
N PHE A 170 11.78 -9.90 -7.48
CA PHE A 170 11.38 -9.65 -6.09
C PHE A 170 9.91 -9.23 -5.96
N ILE A 171 9.38 -8.42 -6.89
CA ILE A 171 7.94 -8.11 -6.96
C ILE A 171 7.14 -9.40 -7.15
N PHE A 172 7.54 -10.30 -8.04
CA PHE A 172 6.87 -11.60 -8.20
C PHE A 172 6.93 -12.45 -6.92
N LEU A 173 8.05 -12.42 -6.19
CA LEU A 173 8.19 -13.10 -4.90
C LEU A 173 7.40 -12.43 -3.77
N SER A 174 7.00 -11.16 -3.90
CA SER A 174 6.16 -10.50 -2.89
C SER A 174 4.74 -11.07 -2.87
N MET A 175 4.22 -11.56 -4.02
CA MET A 175 2.88 -12.17 -4.12
C MET A 175 2.68 -13.37 -3.18
N PRO A 176 3.51 -14.43 -3.21
CA PRO A 176 3.41 -15.50 -2.22
C PRO A 176 3.76 -15.02 -0.80
N ALA A 177 4.58 -13.95 -0.65
CA ALA A 177 4.87 -13.38 0.67
C ALA A 177 3.64 -12.73 1.33
N PHE A 178 2.79 -12.03 0.56
CA PHE A 178 1.50 -11.51 1.04
C PHE A 178 0.58 -12.63 1.53
N VAL A 179 0.45 -13.70 0.74
CA VAL A 179 -0.36 -14.87 1.10
C VAL A 179 0.18 -15.52 2.38
N TRP A 180 1.50 -15.70 2.47
CA TRP A 180 2.13 -16.24 3.67
C TRP A 180 1.95 -15.31 4.88
N LEU A 181 2.07 -14.00 4.70
CA LEU A 181 1.85 -13.01 5.75
C LEU A 181 0.42 -13.12 6.28
N ALA A 182 -0.58 -13.20 5.40
CA ALA A 182 -1.98 -13.33 5.80
C ALA A 182 -2.24 -14.58 6.64
N LEU A 183 -1.63 -15.72 6.29
CA LEU A 183 -1.88 -17.02 6.93
C LEU A 183 -1.00 -17.31 8.16
N SER A 184 0.15 -16.66 8.27
CA SER A 184 1.12 -16.92 9.34
C SER A 184 0.61 -16.52 10.73
N LYS A 185 1.02 -17.26 11.76
CA LYS A 185 0.69 -16.96 13.18
C LYS A 185 1.92 -16.56 14.01
N GLY A 186 3.12 -16.64 13.44
CA GLY A 186 4.38 -16.37 14.14
C GLY A 186 4.77 -14.90 14.09
N ARG A 187 4.97 -14.27 15.26
CA ARG A 187 5.38 -12.85 15.35
C ARG A 187 6.62 -12.52 14.54
N ARG A 188 7.68 -13.34 14.64
CA ARG A 188 8.94 -13.12 13.91
C ARG A 188 8.77 -13.24 12.41
N THR A 189 8.02 -14.24 11.96
CA THR A 189 7.68 -14.46 10.55
C THR A 189 6.91 -13.27 9.97
N ASN A 190 5.94 -12.73 10.73
CA ASN A 190 5.16 -11.57 10.30
C ASN A 190 6.05 -10.34 10.12
N ILE A 191 6.93 -10.06 11.08
CA ILE A 191 7.90 -8.96 10.98
C ILE A 191 8.81 -9.15 9.75
N ALA A 192 9.38 -10.34 9.58
CA ALA A 192 10.27 -10.64 8.46
C ALA A 192 9.57 -10.47 7.10
N LEU A 193 8.35 -10.97 6.95
CA LEU A 193 7.57 -10.83 5.71
C LEU A 193 7.18 -9.38 5.43
N MET A 194 6.74 -8.61 6.44
CA MET A 194 6.42 -7.19 6.25
C MET A 194 7.67 -6.40 5.85
N LEU A 195 8.81 -6.63 6.52
CA LEU A 195 10.08 -5.98 6.15
C LEU A 195 10.54 -6.38 4.75
N PHE A 196 10.40 -7.66 4.38
CA PHE A 196 10.70 -8.13 3.05
C PHE A 196 9.85 -7.41 1.99
N ILE A 197 8.53 -7.36 2.16
CA ILE A 197 7.65 -6.70 1.18
C ILE A 197 7.96 -5.20 1.07
N ILE A 198 8.14 -4.51 2.21
CA ILE A 198 8.55 -3.10 2.24
C ILE A 198 9.88 -2.91 1.48
N PHE A 199 10.87 -3.75 1.75
CA PHE A 199 12.16 -3.70 1.07
C PHE A 199 12.01 -3.89 -0.44
N VAL A 200 11.21 -4.88 -0.88
CA VAL A 200 10.95 -5.12 -2.30
C VAL A 200 10.34 -3.88 -2.97
N GLN A 201 9.35 -3.24 -2.35
CA GLN A 201 8.70 -2.05 -2.91
C GLN A 201 9.68 -0.87 -3.03
N PHE A 202 10.47 -0.61 -2.00
CA PHE A 202 11.51 0.43 -2.06
C PHE A 202 12.60 0.10 -3.07
N PHE A 203 13.05 -1.16 -3.14
CA PHE A 203 14.06 -1.59 -4.09
C PHE A 203 13.57 -1.45 -5.53
N TYR A 204 12.29 -1.77 -5.79
CA TYR A 204 11.66 -1.50 -7.07
C TYR A 204 11.65 0.00 -7.38
N ALA A 205 11.18 0.84 -6.46
CA ALA A 205 11.17 2.29 -6.66
C ALA A 205 12.56 2.87 -6.95
N LEU A 206 13.60 2.39 -6.25
CA LEU A 206 14.98 2.84 -6.44
C LEU A 206 15.59 2.39 -7.77
N THR A 207 15.33 1.15 -8.18
CA THR A 207 15.90 0.60 -9.42
C THR A 207 15.23 1.13 -10.67
N ALA A 208 13.97 1.51 -10.52
CA ALA A 208 13.17 2.04 -11.61
C ALA A 208 13.27 3.58 -11.70
N TRP A 209 13.84 4.23 -10.67
CA TRP A 209 14.25 5.63 -10.70
C TRP A 209 15.15 5.93 -11.90
N GLY A 210 14.73 6.88 -12.74
CA GLY A 210 15.50 7.32 -13.91
C GLY A 210 15.32 6.45 -15.15
N ILE A 211 14.42 5.46 -15.13
CA ILE A 211 13.94 4.78 -16.33
C ILE A 211 12.75 5.58 -16.89
N GLU A 212 12.90 6.10 -18.11
CA GLU A 212 11.83 6.86 -18.77
C GLU A 212 10.55 6.03 -18.88
N GLY A 213 9.42 6.62 -18.49
CA GLY A 213 8.10 5.97 -18.54
C GLY A 213 7.74 5.12 -17.31
N LEU A 214 8.62 4.98 -16.32
CA LEU A 214 8.31 4.25 -15.06
C LEU A 214 8.13 5.17 -13.83
N PHE A 215 8.53 6.45 -13.91
CA PHE A 215 8.32 7.52 -12.91
C PHE A 215 8.11 8.88 -13.60
#